data_AF-A0A975IY27-F1
#
_entry.id   AF-A0A975IY27-F1
#
_cell.length_a   1.000
_cell.length_b   1.000
_cell.length_c   1.000
_cell.angle_alpha   90.00
_cell.angle_beta   90.00
_cell.angle_gamma   90.00
#
_symmetry.space_group_name_H-M   'P 1'
#
loop_
_entity.id
_entity.type
_entity.pdbx_description
1 polymer ?
#
loop_
_entity_poly.entity_id
_entity_poly.type
_entity_poly.pdbx_seq_one_letter_code
_entity_poly.pdbx_strand_id
1 'polypeptide(L)'
;MAREALNVLGTPLMTCSIEPLTGWFRDGCCRTGKGDAGVHVVCARMNESFLEFSKRRGNDLSTPRPEYGFPGLKAGDRWCLCAARWQEALHAGCAPQVVLEATHESALEFADLDDLKRHAVL
;
A
#
# COMPACT_ATOMS: atom_id res chain seq x y z
N MET A 1 20.96 -6.07 -16.27
CA MET A 1 19.99 -6.64 -15.31
C MET A 1 19.22 -5.47 -14.74
N ALA A 2 17.88 -5.50 -14.75
CA ALA A 2 17.12 -4.47 -14.04
C ALA A 2 17.48 -4.56 -12.55
N ARG A 3 17.77 -3.43 -11.92
CA ARG A 3 18.04 -3.37 -10.48
C ARG A 3 16.79 -3.88 -9.75
N GLU A 4 16.97 -4.83 -8.84
CA GLU A 4 15.89 -5.31 -7.99
C GLU A 4 15.36 -4.15 -7.14
N ALA A 5 14.04 -4.05 -7.03
CA ALA A 5 13.41 -3.03 -6.20
C ALA A 5 13.73 -3.29 -4.73
N LEU A 6 14.03 -2.24 -3.98
CA LEU A 6 14.32 -2.31 -2.56
C LEU A 6 13.10 -1.88 -1.74
N ASN A 7 12.99 -2.43 -0.54
CA ASN A 7 12.04 -1.96 0.46
C ASN A 7 12.63 -0.83 1.32
N VAL A 8 11.80 -0.23 2.18
CA VAL A 8 12.19 0.87 3.09
C VAL A 8 13.27 0.51 4.13
N LEU A 9 13.62 -0.77 4.25
CA LEU A 9 14.72 -1.26 5.10
C LEU A 9 16.02 -1.46 4.33
N GLY A 10 16.03 -1.20 3.01
CA GLY A 10 17.19 -1.36 2.14
C GLY A 10 17.46 -2.81 1.71
N THR A 11 16.52 -3.73 1.90
CA THR A 11 16.62 -5.13 1.44
C THR A 11 15.70 -5.36 0.22
N PRO A 12 15.82 -6.49 -0.49
CA PRO A 12 14.96 -6.78 -1.64
C PRO A 12 13.46 -6.70 -1.29
N LEU A 13 12.67 -6.09 -2.19
CA LEU A 13 11.24 -5.91 -2.00
C LEU A 13 10.51 -7.26 -2.02
N MET A 14 9.81 -7.57 -0.93
CA MET A 14 8.99 -8.77 -0.81
C MET A 14 7.61 -8.59 -1.46
N THR A 15 6.97 -9.71 -1.77
CA THR A 15 5.57 -9.75 -2.20
C THR A 15 4.65 -9.22 -1.09
N CYS A 16 3.72 -8.33 -1.46
CA CYS A 16 2.72 -7.79 -0.55
C CYS A 16 1.51 -8.73 -0.42
N SER A 17 0.91 -9.13 -1.55
CA SER A 17 -0.26 -10.02 -1.60
C SER A 17 -0.44 -10.66 -2.97
N ILE A 18 -0.78 -11.95 -2.99
CA ILE A 18 -1.24 -12.65 -4.21
C ILE A 18 -2.74 -12.92 -4.20
N GLU A 19 -3.38 -12.87 -3.03
CA GLU A 19 -4.82 -13.09 -2.84
C GLU A 19 -5.34 -12.16 -1.72
N PRO A 20 -6.01 -11.04 -2.07
CA PRO A 20 -6.26 -10.55 -3.42
C PRO A 20 -4.95 -10.09 -4.11
N LEU A 21 -4.87 -10.28 -5.43
CA LEU A 21 -3.71 -9.87 -6.22
C LEU A 21 -3.58 -8.34 -6.25
N THR A 22 -2.48 -7.84 -5.71
CA THR A 22 -2.24 -6.40 -5.56
C THR A 22 -1.11 -5.89 -6.48
N GLY A 23 -0.68 -4.66 -6.25
CA GLY A 23 0.36 -3.97 -7.02
C GLY A 23 -0.20 -3.28 -8.25
N TRP A 24 0.44 -2.17 -8.63
CA TRP A 24 0.09 -1.43 -9.85
C TRP A 24 0.15 -2.33 -11.08
N PHE A 25 1.20 -3.15 -11.19
CA PHE A 25 1.40 -4.10 -12.29
C PHE A 25 0.62 -5.41 -12.14
N ARG A 26 -0.18 -5.56 -11.08
CA ARG A 26 -0.91 -6.80 -10.74
C ARG A 26 0.00 -8.04 -10.69
N ASP A 27 1.14 -7.91 -10.02
CA ASP A 27 2.11 -8.98 -9.78
C ASP A 27 2.32 -9.29 -8.29
N GLY A 28 1.52 -8.66 -7.43
CA GLY A 28 1.55 -8.84 -5.99
C GLY A 28 2.62 -8.03 -5.24
N CYS A 29 3.44 -7.24 -5.94
CA CYS A 29 4.50 -6.43 -5.34
C CYS A 29 4.17 -4.93 -5.42
N CYS A 30 4.54 -4.18 -4.38
CA CYS A 30 4.35 -2.71 -4.35
C CYS A 30 5.48 -1.97 -5.07
N ARG A 31 5.93 -2.51 -6.21
CA ARG A 31 6.87 -1.82 -7.08
C ARG A 31 6.13 -0.80 -7.94
N THR A 32 6.80 0.31 -8.21
CA THR A 32 6.26 1.40 -9.03
C THR A 32 7.08 1.57 -10.31
N GLY A 33 6.65 2.48 -11.20
CA GLY A 33 7.35 2.75 -12.45
C GLY A 33 6.57 3.71 -13.34
N LYS A 34 7.05 3.88 -14.58
CA LYS A 34 6.42 4.77 -15.57
C LYS A 34 4.94 4.40 -15.78
N GLY A 35 4.05 5.32 -15.45
CA GLY A 35 2.60 5.16 -15.58
C GLY A 35 1.85 5.05 -14.24
N ASP A 36 2.54 4.71 -13.16
CA ASP A 36 1.96 4.68 -11.81
C ASP A 36 1.95 6.07 -11.17
N ALA A 37 1.05 6.95 -11.63
CA ALA A 37 0.91 8.30 -11.08
C ALA A 37 0.45 8.31 -9.61
N GLY A 38 -0.17 7.21 -9.14
CA GLY A 38 -0.60 7.05 -7.76
C GLY A 38 0.51 6.65 -6.80
N VAL A 39 1.64 6.15 -7.32
CA VAL A 39 2.79 5.67 -6.54
C VAL A 39 2.33 4.62 -5.52
N HIS A 40 1.88 3.45 -6.01
CA HIS A 40 1.32 2.36 -5.19
C HIS A 40 2.43 1.56 -4.49
N VAL A 41 3.11 2.19 -3.54
CA VAL A 41 4.38 1.71 -2.96
C VAL A 41 4.29 1.27 -1.51
N VAL A 42 3.17 1.54 -0.83
CA VAL A 42 2.99 1.17 0.59
C VAL A 42 2.18 -0.12 0.70
N CYS A 43 2.81 -1.21 1.11
CA CYS A 43 2.08 -2.43 1.43
C CYS A 43 1.41 -2.28 2.79
N ALA A 44 0.09 -2.14 2.81
CA ALA A 44 -0.66 -1.98 4.04
C ALA A 44 -1.63 -3.15 4.28
N ARG A 45 -1.82 -3.50 5.55
CA ARG A 45 -2.88 -4.41 6.00
C ARG A 45 -4.12 -3.60 6.34
N MET A 46 -5.17 -3.79 5.55
CA MET A 46 -6.42 -3.06 5.68
C MET A 46 -7.06 -3.30 7.04
N ASN A 47 -7.68 -2.27 7.59
CA ASN A 47 -8.58 -2.35 8.74
C ASN A 47 -9.85 -1.55 8.46
N GLU A 48 -10.91 -1.80 9.23
CA GLU A 48 -12.23 -1.20 8.98
C GLU A 48 -12.19 0.32 9.05
N SER A 49 -11.51 0.89 10.04
CA SER A 49 -11.37 2.34 10.21
C SER A 49 -10.70 3.02 9.01
N PHE A 50 -9.65 2.41 8.45
CA PHE A 50 -8.98 2.94 7.26
C PHE A 50 -9.86 2.84 6.03
N LEU A 51 -10.55 1.71 5.81
CA LEU A 51 -11.42 1.53 4.65
C LEU A 51 -12.58 2.55 4.66
N GLU A 52 -13.18 2.78 5.83
CA GLU A 52 -14.22 3.80 5.99
C GLU A 52 -13.67 5.22 5.77
N PHE A 53 -12.52 5.54 6.38
CA PHE A 53 -11.83 6.82 6.18
C PHE A 53 -11.52 7.06 4.70
N SER A 54 -10.89 6.09 4.04
CA SER A 54 -10.47 6.15 2.63
C SER A 54 -11.67 6.38 1.73
N LYS A 55 -12.78 5.67 1.96
CA LYS A 55 -14.04 5.85 1.23
C LYS A 55 -14.59 7.27 1.39
N ARG A 56 -14.60 7.81 2.62
CA ARG A 56 -15.03 9.20 2.88
C ARG A 56 -14.12 10.25 2.23
N ARG A 57 -12.84 9.93 1.98
CA ARG A 57 -11.88 10.76 1.21
C ARG A 57 -11.93 10.54 -0.30
N GLY A 58 -12.95 9.84 -0.81
CA GLY A 58 -13.16 9.60 -2.23
C GLY A 58 -12.28 8.48 -2.81
N ASN A 59 -11.63 7.68 -1.98
CA ASN A 59 -10.86 6.50 -2.37
C ASN A 59 -11.55 5.23 -1.84
N ASP A 60 -12.66 4.84 -2.47
CA ASP A 60 -13.41 3.65 -2.06
C ASP A 60 -12.67 2.37 -2.48
N LEU A 61 -12.00 1.76 -1.51
CA LEU A 61 -11.31 0.47 -1.66
C LEU A 61 -12.18 -0.71 -1.22
N SER A 62 -13.40 -0.46 -0.72
CA SER A 62 -14.27 -1.51 -0.17
C SER A 62 -15.28 -2.04 -1.18
N THR A 63 -15.75 -1.18 -2.10
CA THR A 63 -16.75 -1.58 -3.10
C THR A 63 -16.07 -2.35 -4.26
N PRO A 64 -16.50 -3.57 -4.59
CA PRO A 64 -15.99 -4.30 -5.75
C PRO A 64 -16.18 -3.51 -7.05
N ARG A 65 -15.19 -3.59 -7.95
CA ARG A 65 -15.24 -3.08 -9.33
C ARG A 65 -14.83 -4.19 -10.30
N PRO A 66 -15.73 -5.14 -10.63
CA PRO A 66 -15.43 -6.25 -11.54
C PRO A 66 -14.90 -5.80 -12.91
N GLU A 67 -15.34 -4.64 -13.39
CA GLU A 67 -14.88 -4.02 -14.63
C GLU A 67 -13.38 -3.69 -14.64
N TYR A 68 -12.75 -3.57 -13.47
CA TYR A 68 -11.31 -3.38 -13.29
C TYR A 68 -10.61 -4.58 -12.66
N GLY A 69 -11.31 -5.72 -12.52
CA GLY A 69 -10.80 -6.89 -11.80
C GLY A 69 -10.48 -6.60 -10.34
N PHE A 70 -11.13 -5.62 -9.72
CA PHE A 70 -10.90 -5.24 -8.33
C PHE A 70 -11.98 -5.87 -7.42
N PRO A 71 -11.60 -6.75 -6.48
CA PRO A 71 -12.57 -7.53 -5.70
C PRO A 71 -13.28 -6.72 -4.61
N GLY A 72 -12.81 -5.51 -4.30
CA GLY A 72 -13.15 -4.83 -3.05
C GLY A 72 -12.38 -5.45 -1.88
N LEU A 73 -11.84 -4.61 -1.01
CA LEU A 73 -11.01 -5.01 0.11
C LEU A 73 -11.82 -5.08 1.41
N LYS A 74 -11.42 -6.00 2.27
CA LYS A 74 -11.91 -6.16 3.64
C LYS A 74 -10.77 -6.03 4.64
N ALA A 75 -11.11 -5.89 5.93
CA ALA A 75 -10.12 -5.92 6.99
C ALA A 75 -9.29 -7.21 6.94
N GLY A 76 -7.98 -7.08 7.13
CA GLY A 76 -7.01 -8.17 7.05
C GLY A 76 -6.36 -8.32 5.66
N ASP A 77 -6.99 -7.87 4.58
CA ASP A 77 -6.39 -7.91 3.25
C ASP A 77 -5.11 -7.05 3.20
N ARG A 78 -4.12 -7.48 2.42
CA ARG A 78 -2.94 -6.67 2.12
C ARG A 78 -3.07 -6.03 0.75
N TRP A 79 -2.73 -4.75 0.66
CA TRP A 79 -2.84 -4.00 -0.58
C TRP A 79 -1.77 -2.93 -0.71
N CYS A 80 -1.27 -2.74 -1.93
CA CYS A 80 -0.39 -1.63 -2.27
C CYS A 80 -1.19 -0.34 -2.40
N LEU A 81 -1.06 0.54 -1.40
CA LEU A 81 -1.67 1.85 -1.38
C LEU A 81 -0.80 2.90 -2.08
N CYS A 82 -1.44 3.89 -2.69
CA CYS A 82 -0.79 5.14 -3.05
C CYS A 82 -0.11 5.75 -1.82
N ALA A 83 1.16 6.15 -1.92
CA ALA A 83 1.90 6.73 -0.80
C ALA A 83 1.19 7.95 -0.19
N ALA A 84 0.69 8.85 -1.04
CA ALA A 84 -0.06 10.03 -0.61
C ALA A 84 -1.35 9.68 0.15
N ARG A 85 -2.02 8.57 -0.19
CA ARG A 85 -3.24 8.13 0.52
C ARG A 85 -2.93 7.53 1.88
N TRP A 86 -1.79 6.83 2.01
CA TRP A 86 -1.34 6.37 3.31
C TRP A 86 -0.91 7.56 4.21
N GLN A 87 -0.19 8.55 3.66
CA GLN A 87 0.19 9.77 4.38
C GLN A 87 -1.03 10.60 4.82
N GLU A 88 -2.05 10.73 3.95
CA GLU A 88 -3.32 11.38 4.30
C GLU A 88 -3.99 10.69 5.50
N ALA A 89 -3.99 9.36 5.53
CA ALA A 89 -4.53 8.58 6.63
C ALA A 89 -3.69 8.73 7.91
N LEU A 90 -2.36 8.80 7.80
CA LEU A 90 -1.46 9.05 8.93
C LEU A 90 -1.78 10.38 9.61
N HIS A 91 -1.87 11.48 8.84
CA HIS A 91 -2.19 12.80 9.39
C HIS A 91 -3.59 12.85 10.04
N ALA A 92 -4.50 11.99 9.59
CA ALA A 92 -5.85 11.85 10.14
C ALA A 92 -5.94 10.85 11.33
N GLY A 93 -4.82 10.25 11.76
CA GLY A 93 -4.81 9.24 12.82
C GLY A 93 -5.53 7.93 12.43
N CYS A 94 -5.67 7.67 11.13
CA CYS A 94 -6.39 6.53 10.56
C CYS A 94 -5.48 5.64 9.68
N ALA A 95 -4.16 5.77 9.79
CA ALA A 95 -3.22 4.99 8.99
C ALA A 95 -3.38 3.48 9.27
N PRO A 96 -3.48 2.64 8.21
CA PRO A 96 -3.44 1.20 8.37
C PRO A 96 -2.02 0.73 8.67
N GLN A 97 -1.89 -0.48 9.22
CA GLN A 97 -0.59 -1.07 9.50
C GLN A 97 0.18 -1.36 8.20
N VAL A 98 1.50 -1.29 8.24
CA VAL A 98 2.42 -1.41 7.10
C VAL A 98 3.25 -2.68 7.21
N VAL A 99 3.45 -3.38 6.09
CA VAL A 99 4.43 -4.47 5.97
C VAL A 99 5.71 -3.85 5.39
N LEU A 100 6.72 -3.63 6.23
CA LEU A 100 7.90 -2.86 5.87
C LEU A 100 8.70 -3.54 4.76
N GLU A 101 8.88 -4.85 4.82
CA GLU A 101 9.64 -5.64 3.85
C GLU A 101 9.00 -5.66 2.45
N ALA A 102 7.70 -5.37 2.37
CA ALA A 102 6.91 -5.30 1.14
C ALA A 102 6.55 -3.86 0.73
N THR A 103 7.08 -2.85 1.44
CA THR A 103 6.87 -1.42 1.14
C THR A 103 8.11 -0.88 0.45
N HIS A 104 7.94 -0.37 -0.77
CA HIS A 104 9.05 0.06 -1.63
C HIS A 104 9.74 1.32 -1.09
N GLU A 105 11.05 1.44 -1.33
CA GLU A 105 11.90 2.50 -0.77
C GLU A 105 11.41 3.92 -1.08
N SER A 106 10.79 4.14 -2.24
CA SER A 106 10.21 5.43 -2.63
C SER A 106 9.03 5.88 -1.75
N ALA A 107 8.48 5.02 -0.89
CA ALA A 107 7.54 5.45 0.15
C ALA A 107 8.17 6.50 1.08
N LEU A 108 9.50 6.49 1.23
CA LEU A 108 10.25 7.45 2.03
C LEU A 108 10.27 8.87 1.44
N GLU A 109 9.84 9.05 0.20
CA GLU A 109 9.62 10.38 -0.38
C GLU A 109 8.32 11.03 0.16
N PHE A 110 7.46 10.26 0.82
CA PHE A 110 6.15 10.70 1.32
C PHE A 110 5.98 10.52 2.84
N ALA A 111 6.70 9.60 3.47
CA ALA A 111 6.57 9.34 4.90
C ALA A 111 7.91 8.99 5.53
N ASP A 112 8.13 9.44 6.76
CA ASP A 112 9.34 9.10 7.50
C ASP A 112 9.37 7.61 7.84
N LEU A 113 10.57 7.02 7.82
CA LEU A 113 10.76 5.62 8.18
C LEU A 113 10.23 5.32 9.60
N ASP A 114 10.35 6.28 10.52
CA ASP A 114 9.85 6.13 11.89
C ASP A 114 8.33 6.09 11.97
N ASP A 115 7.61 6.82 11.11
CA ASP A 115 6.15 6.71 10.98
C ASP A 115 5.74 5.34 10.46
N LEU A 116 6.42 4.85 9.42
CA LEU A 116 6.18 3.51 8.88
C LEU A 116 6.44 2.43 9.94
N LYS A 117 7.54 2.55 10.70
CA LYS A 117 7.88 1.62 11.79
C LYS A 117 6.86 1.64 12.93
N ARG A 118 6.35 2.81 13.32
CA ARG A 118 5.28 2.93 14.33
C ARG A 118 4.00 2.20 13.93
N HIS A 119 3.77 2.04 12.62
CA HIS A 119 2.61 1.35 12.07
C HIS A 119 2.96 -0.05 11.54
N ALA A 120 4.14 -0.58 11.81
CA ALA A 120 4.53 -1.90 11.32
C ALA A 120 3.56 -2.99 11.81
N VAL A 121 3.26 -3.96 10.94
CA VAL A 121 2.57 -5.18 11.34
C VAL A 121 3.49 -5.94 12.30
N LEU A 122 2.95 -6.30 13.48
CA LEU A 122 3.60 -7.19 14.45
C LEU A 122 3.69 -8.63 13.94
#